data_AF-A0A853SUW8-F1
#
_entry.id   AF-A0A853SUW8-F1
#
_cell.length_a   1.000
_cell.length_b   1.000
_cell.length_c   1.000
_cell.angle_alpha   90.00
_cell.angle_beta   90.00
_cell.angle_gamma   90.00
#
_symmetry.space_group_name_H-M   'P 1'
#
loop_
_entity.id
_entity.type
_entity.pdbx_description
1 polymer ?
#
loop_
_entity_poly.entity_id
_entity_poly.type
_entity_poly.pdbx_seq_one_letter_code
_entity_poly.pdbx_strand_id
1 'polypeptide(L)'
;MNDFLFADFLEDHAVYAAAEAYWQARLAFLDGQCAPYLRTAFANGQPFYDGNPIVNLADRNAGKAARIVQQCPQECGPCYTSFRQAIELAGSDGQHRPAQEMVIVLTLTEDSAQKAVDELRAWFAPA
;
A
#
# COMPACT_ATOMS: atom_id res chain seq x y z
N MET A 1 -15.85 7.52 -18.07
CA MET A 1 -16.11 6.19 -17.49
C MET A 1 -14.87 5.91 -16.65
N ASN A 2 -15.02 5.60 -15.36
CA ASN A 2 -13.87 5.19 -14.56
C ASN A 2 -13.66 3.70 -14.84
N ASP A 3 -12.69 3.39 -15.69
CA ASP A 3 -12.35 2.00 -15.98
C ASP A 3 -11.55 1.47 -14.80
N PHE A 4 -12.23 0.73 -13.92
CA PHE A 4 -11.61 0.11 -12.76
C PHE A 4 -10.65 -0.99 -13.21
N LEU A 5 -9.43 -0.96 -12.70
CA LEU A 5 -8.43 -1.98 -12.91
C LEU A 5 -8.55 -3.03 -11.81
N PHE A 6 -8.42 -4.30 -12.20
CA PHE A 6 -8.44 -5.43 -11.25
C PHE A 6 -9.70 -5.45 -10.38
N ALA A 7 -10.87 -5.16 -10.96
CA ALA A 7 -12.12 -5.05 -10.21
C ALA A 7 -12.45 -6.31 -9.40
N ASP A 8 -12.08 -7.49 -9.90
CA ASP A 8 -12.40 -8.79 -9.29
C ASP A 8 -11.24 -9.34 -8.43
N PHE A 9 -10.31 -8.49 -7.97
CA PHE A 9 -9.09 -8.93 -7.27
C PHE A 9 -9.36 -9.69 -5.96
N LEU A 10 -10.50 -9.48 -5.29
CA LEU A 10 -10.87 -10.25 -4.09
C LEU A 10 -11.45 -11.64 -4.41
N GLU A 11 -11.92 -11.85 -5.63
CA GLU A 11 -12.57 -13.10 -6.05
C GLU A 11 -11.62 -14.00 -6.84
N ASP A 12 -10.64 -13.43 -7.53
CA ASP A 12 -9.65 -14.14 -8.34
C ASP A 12 -8.22 -13.85 -7.87
N HIS A 13 -7.54 -14.87 -7.34
CA HIS A 13 -6.16 -14.80 -6.88
C HIS A 13 -5.16 -14.41 -7.99
N ALA A 14 -5.42 -14.74 -9.25
CA ALA A 14 -4.57 -14.33 -10.36
C ALA A 14 -4.70 -12.82 -10.60
N VAL A 15 -5.91 -12.27 -10.46
CA VAL A 15 -6.17 -10.82 -10.55
C VAL A 15 -5.55 -10.11 -9.35
N TYR A 16 -5.61 -10.69 -8.14
CA TYR A 16 -4.91 -10.18 -6.96
C TYR A 16 -3.40 -10.08 -7.19
N ALA A 17 -2.78 -11.17 -7.65
CA ALA A 17 -1.34 -11.20 -7.92
C ALA A 17 -0.95 -10.19 -9.02
N ALA A 18 -1.80 -10.01 -10.03
CA ALA A 18 -1.58 -8.99 -11.05
C ALA A 18 -1.70 -7.56 -10.50
N ALA A 19 -2.61 -7.31 -9.56
CA ALA A 19 -2.72 -6.03 -8.87
C ALA A 19 -1.49 -5.75 -7.99
N GLU A 20 -0.97 -6.74 -7.26
CA GLU A 20 0.28 -6.61 -6.50
C GLU A 20 1.46 -6.30 -7.42
N ALA A 21 1.63 -7.04 -8.52
CA ALA A 21 2.69 -6.83 -9.49
C ALA A 21 2.59 -5.45 -10.16
N TYR A 22 1.37 -4.99 -10.46
CA TYR A 22 1.10 -3.66 -10.99
C TYR A 22 1.58 -2.55 -10.04
N TRP A 23 1.29 -2.70 -8.74
CA TRP A 23 1.76 -1.75 -7.73
C TRP A 23 3.26 -1.82 -7.53
N GLN A 24 3.84 -3.02 -7.46
CA GLN A 24 5.28 -3.21 -7.36
C GLN A 24 6.01 -2.50 -8.49
N ALA A 25 5.56 -2.65 -9.74
CA ALA A 25 6.16 -1.98 -10.89
C ALA A 25 6.08 -0.45 -10.79
N ARG A 26 4.93 0.10 -10.35
CA ARG A 26 4.76 1.56 -10.19
C ARG A 26 5.58 2.14 -9.03
N LEU A 27 5.83 1.35 -8.00
CA LEU A 27 6.53 1.76 -6.79
C LEU A 27 8.00 1.33 -6.77
N ALA A 28 8.53 0.80 -7.86
CA ALA A 28 9.94 0.37 -7.99
C ALA A 28 10.96 1.48 -7.69
N PHE A 29 10.56 2.77 -7.72
CA PHE A 29 11.43 3.87 -7.27
C PHE A 29 11.71 3.89 -5.77
N LEU A 30 10.98 3.10 -4.97
CA LEU A 30 11.20 2.90 -3.53
C LEU A 30 12.00 1.61 -3.24
N ASP A 31 12.38 0.85 -4.26
CA ASP A 31 13.14 -0.39 -4.10
C ASP A 31 14.49 -0.11 -3.43
N GLY A 32 14.82 -0.90 -2.41
CA GLY A 32 16.05 -0.75 -1.63
C GLY A 32 16.00 0.38 -0.58
N GLN A 33 15.07 1.32 -0.68
CA GLN A 33 14.83 2.33 0.36
C GLN A 33 13.81 1.83 1.40
N CYS A 34 12.69 1.28 0.91
CA CYS A 34 11.58 0.86 1.76
C CYS A 34 11.51 -0.67 1.86
N ALA A 35 11.01 -1.16 2.99
CA ALA A 35 10.69 -2.58 3.17
C ALA A 35 9.31 -2.74 3.83
N PRO A 36 8.59 -3.84 3.57
CA PRO A 36 7.35 -4.15 4.27
C PRO A 36 7.49 -4.08 5.78
N TYR A 37 6.41 -3.70 6.46
CA TYR A 37 6.39 -3.53 7.91
C TYR A 37 5.14 -4.15 8.57
N LEU A 38 4.12 -4.51 7.78
CA LEU A 38 2.96 -5.26 8.23
C LEU A 38 3.04 -6.70 7.71
N ARG A 39 2.45 -7.62 8.46
CA ARG A 39 2.20 -8.97 7.97
C ARG A 39 0.99 -8.94 7.06
N THR A 40 1.09 -9.60 5.91
CA THR A 40 0.01 -9.79 4.93
C THR A 40 -0.41 -11.26 4.83
N ALA A 41 0.04 -12.09 5.77
CA ALA A 41 -0.24 -13.52 5.83
C ALA A 41 -0.40 -14.01 7.27
N PHE A 42 -1.22 -15.03 7.44
CA PHE A 42 -1.46 -15.73 8.69
C PHE A 42 -0.21 -16.46 9.19
N ALA A 43 -0.25 -16.95 10.44
CA ALA A 43 0.86 -17.69 11.03
C ALA A 43 1.20 -18.99 10.27
N ASN A 44 0.24 -19.56 9.54
CA ASN A 44 0.43 -20.72 8.67
C ASN A 44 0.99 -20.37 7.27
N GLY A 45 1.29 -19.09 6.99
CA GLY A 45 1.80 -18.62 5.72
C GLY A 45 0.74 -18.32 4.65
N GLN A 46 -0.54 -18.56 4.93
CA GLN A 46 -1.63 -18.24 4.01
C GLN A 46 -1.81 -16.71 3.89
N PRO A 47 -1.81 -16.12 2.69
CA PRO A 47 -2.05 -14.68 2.52
C PRO A 47 -3.48 -14.26 2.91
N PHE A 48 -3.66 -13.01 3.30
CA PHE A 48 -4.98 -12.46 3.66
C PHE A 48 -5.88 -12.21 2.46
N TYR A 49 -5.32 -11.81 1.32
CA TYR A 49 -6.03 -11.50 0.07
C TYR A 49 -7.19 -10.50 0.21
N ASP A 50 -7.08 -9.53 1.13
CA ASP A 50 -8.17 -8.60 1.50
C ASP A 50 -7.97 -7.16 1.00
N GLY A 51 -6.87 -6.88 0.30
CA GLY A 51 -6.51 -5.54 -0.17
C GLY A 51 -6.11 -4.57 0.96
N ASN A 52 -5.99 -5.03 2.21
CA ASN A 52 -5.73 -4.21 3.39
C ASN A 52 -4.54 -4.74 4.22
N PRO A 53 -3.30 -4.42 3.84
CA PRO A 53 -2.93 -3.58 2.71
C PRO A 53 -2.58 -4.37 1.45
N ILE A 54 -2.86 -3.79 0.27
CA ILE A 54 -2.31 -4.28 -1.02
C ILE A 54 -0.84 -3.84 -1.19
N VAL A 55 -0.45 -2.73 -0.56
CA VAL A 55 0.93 -2.23 -0.49
C VAL A 55 1.23 -1.81 0.93
N ASN A 56 2.35 -2.22 1.50
CA ASN A 56 2.88 -1.65 2.74
C ASN A 56 4.40 -1.48 2.63
N LEU A 57 4.88 -0.29 2.98
CA LEU A 57 6.27 0.13 2.79
C LEU A 57 6.70 1.02 3.95
N ALA A 58 7.90 0.80 4.49
CA ALA A 58 8.48 1.64 5.51
C ALA A 58 9.95 1.96 5.26
N ASP A 59 10.26 3.26 5.32
CA ASP A 59 11.61 3.80 5.49
C ASP A 59 11.84 4.00 6.99
N ARG A 60 12.46 3.00 7.61
CA ARG A 60 12.73 2.98 9.06
C ARG A 60 13.78 4.02 9.47
N ASN A 61 14.66 4.42 8.55
CA ASN A 61 15.68 5.43 8.81
C ASN A 61 15.05 6.82 8.89
N ALA A 62 14.07 7.09 8.03
CA ALA A 62 13.33 8.35 8.01
C ALA A 62 12.15 8.39 8.99
N GLY A 63 11.79 7.28 9.64
CA GLY A 63 10.59 7.19 10.49
C GLY A 63 9.30 7.40 9.70
N LYS A 64 9.27 6.97 8.43
CA LYS A 64 8.14 7.12 7.52
C LYS A 64 7.64 5.76 7.06
N ALA A 65 6.33 5.58 7.05
CA ALA A 65 5.67 4.42 6.47
C ALA A 65 4.55 4.87 5.53
N ALA A 66 4.11 3.97 4.67
CA ALA A 66 2.90 4.13 3.91
C ALA A 66 2.23 2.78 3.64
N ARG A 67 0.91 2.82 3.47
CA ARG A 67 0.16 1.70 2.92
C ARG A 67 -0.95 2.13 1.98
N ILE A 68 -1.26 1.26 1.03
CA ILE A 68 -2.42 1.38 0.16
C ILE A 68 -3.43 0.32 0.58
N VAL A 69 -4.65 0.76 0.85
CA VAL A 69 -5.82 -0.10 0.99
C VAL A 69 -6.62 0.00 -0.31
N GLN A 70 -6.65 -1.09 -1.07
CA GLN A 70 -7.42 -1.17 -2.30
C GLN A 70 -8.80 -1.75 -1.98
N GLN A 71 -9.84 -0.98 -2.28
CA GLN A 71 -11.23 -1.35 -2.06
C GLN A 71 -11.82 -2.01 -3.31
N CYS A 72 -12.77 -2.90 -3.11
CA CYS A 72 -13.57 -3.50 -4.16
C CYS A 72 -14.50 -2.44 -4.79
N PRO A 73 -14.38 -2.13 -6.10
CA PRO A 73 -15.22 -1.10 -6.71
C PRO A 73 -16.71 -1.49 -6.81
N GLN A 74 -17.04 -2.77 -6.79
CA GLN A 74 -18.41 -3.29 -6.78
C GLN A 74 -19.11 -2.99 -5.45
N GLU A 75 -18.36 -2.97 -4.34
CA GLU A 75 -18.88 -2.71 -3.00
C GLU A 75 -18.85 -1.22 -2.64
N CYS A 76 -17.76 -0.52 -3.00
CA CYS A 76 -17.49 0.84 -2.54
C CYS A 76 -17.77 1.93 -3.58
N GLY A 77 -17.88 1.58 -4.87
CA GLY A 77 -17.86 2.55 -5.97
C GLY A 77 -16.54 3.34 -6.03
N PRO A 78 -16.42 4.36 -6.90
CA PRO A 78 -15.20 5.15 -7.01
C PRO A 78 -14.85 5.84 -5.69
N CYS A 79 -13.67 5.56 -5.14
CA CYS A 79 -13.21 6.22 -3.92
C CYS A 79 -11.71 6.55 -3.98
N TYR A 80 -11.36 7.64 -3.29
CA TYR A 80 -9.97 8.01 -3.01
C TYR A 80 -9.93 8.88 -1.75
N THR A 81 -9.14 8.50 -0.76
CA THR A 81 -8.82 9.34 0.40
C THR A 81 -7.41 9.03 0.88
N SER A 82 -6.73 10.04 1.43
CA SER A 82 -5.43 9.86 2.06
C SER A 82 -5.33 10.67 3.34
N PHE A 83 -4.64 10.11 4.34
CA PHE A 83 -4.45 10.75 5.64
C PHE A 83 -3.17 10.24 6.29
N ARG A 84 -2.73 10.95 7.34
CA ARG A 84 -1.54 10.59 8.12
C ARG A 84 -1.94 10.16 9.52
N GLN A 85 -1.20 9.21 10.07
CA GLN A 85 -1.35 8.78 11.45
C GLN A 85 -0.01 8.49 12.11
N ALA A 86 0.06 8.67 13.42
CA ALA A 86 1.21 8.25 14.21
C ALA A 86 1.18 6.73 14.39
N ILE A 87 2.34 6.10 14.21
CA ILE A 87 2.54 4.66 14.42
C ILE A 87 3.86 4.43 15.15
N GLU A 88 4.11 3.18 15.52
CA GLU A 88 5.43 2.73 15.95
C GLU A 88 5.97 1.69 14.98
N LEU A 89 7.23 1.86 14.56
CA LEU A 89 7.94 0.89 13.73
C LEU A 89 8.96 0.14 14.57
N ALA A 90 8.98 -1.19 14.43
CA ALA A 90 10.05 -2.00 14.99
C ALA A 90 11.36 -1.74 14.23
N GLY A 91 12.39 -1.31 14.97
CA GLY A 91 13.76 -1.24 14.49
C GLY A 91 14.41 -2.61 14.38
N SER A 92 15.61 -2.65 13.78
CA SER A 92 16.41 -3.86 13.64
C SER A 92 16.86 -4.45 14.98
N ASP A 93 16.88 -3.65 16.04
CA ASP A 93 17.17 -4.04 17.42
C ASP A 93 15.94 -4.51 18.21
N GLY A 94 14.78 -4.62 17.55
CA GLY A 94 13.50 -4.97 18.17
C GLY A 94 12.86 -3.83 18.96
N GLN A 95 13.49 -2.64 19.02
CA GLN A 95 12.90 -1.48 19.70
C GLN A 95 11.90 -0.77 18.79
N HIS A 96 10.74 -0.49 19.34
CA HIS A 96 9.71 0.30 18.68
C HIS A 96 10.07 1.79 18.73
N ARG A 97 10.03 2.45 17.58
CA ARG A 97 10.33 3.88 17.45
C ARG A 97 9.12 4.61 16.88
N PRO A 98 8.84 5.85 17.34
CA PRO A 98 7.79 6.67 16.75
C PRO A 98 8.04 6.91 15.26
N ALA A 99 6.97 6.82 14.48
CA ALA A 99 6.98 7.06 13.05
C ALA A 99 5.66 7.69 12.60
N GLN A 100 5.62 8.16 11.35
CA GLN A 100 4.41 8.62 10.70
C GLN A 100 4.07 7.70 9.53
N GLU A 101 2.80 7.32 9.44
CA GLU A 101 2.28 6.57 8.31
C GLU A 101 1.39 7.46 7.43
N MET A 102 1.55 7.35 6.11
CA MET A 102 0.54 7.78 5.14
C MET A 102 -0.33 6.60 4.72
N VAL A 103 -1.63 6.70 4.95
CA VAL A 103 -2.62 5.70 4.51
C VAL A 103 -3.36 6.25 3.31
N ILE A 104 -3.37 5.50 2.21
CA ILE A 104 -4.15 5.80 1.01
C ILE A 104 -5.22 4.72 0.86
N VAL A 105 -6.49 5.11 0.78
CA VAL A 105 -7.61 4.22 0.52
C VAL A 105 -8.19 4.59 -0.84
N LEU A 106 -8.27 3.63 -1.76
CA LEU A 106 -8.73 3.88 -3.12
C LEU A 106 -9.45 2.68 -3.71
N THR A 107 -10.26 2.94 -4.74
CA THR A 107 -10.56 1.96 -5.79
C THR A 107 -9.63 2.20 -6.97
N LEU A 108 -9.08 1.13 -7.55
CA LEU A 108 -8.01 1.26 -8.52
C LEU A 108 -8.52 1.64 -9.92
N THR A 109 -8.07 2.79 -10.38
CA THR A 109 -8.11 3.31 -11.75
C THR A 109 -6.74 3.87 -12.10
N GLU A 110 -6.43 4.11 -13.37
CA GLU A 110 -5.18 4.79 -13.76
C GLU A 110 -4.99 6.14 -13.04
N ASP A 111 -6.04 6.96 -12.96
CA ASP A 111 -5.99 8.27 -12.28
C ASP A 111 -5.67 8.14 -10.78
N SER A 112 -6.36 7.21 -10.08
CA SER A 112 -6.09 6.98 -8.66
C SER A 112 -4.70 6.40 -8.42
N ALA A 113 -4.21 5.56 -9.34
CA ALA A 113 -2.87 4.98 -9.26
C ALA A 113 -1.81 6.07 -9.40
N GLN A 114 -1.95 6.93 -10.40
CA GLN A 114 -1.04 8.05 -10.62
C GLN A 114 -1.03 8.99 -9.42
N LYS A 115 -2.21 9.36 -8.90
CA LYS A 115 -2.33 10.22 -7.72
C LYS A 115 -1.65 9.60 -6.49
N ALA A 116 -1.86 8.30 -6.24
CA ALA A 116 -1.22 7.61 -5.13
C ALA A 116 0.31 7.56 -5.27
N VAL A 117 0.82 7.32 -6.49
CA VAL A 117 2.25 7.34 -6.79
C VAL A 117 2.85 8.72 -6.51
N ASP A 118 2.19 9.79 -6.95
CA ASP A 118 2.67 11.16 -6.74
C ASP A 118 2.69 11.54 -5.25
N GLU A 119 1.66 11.17 -4.50
CA GLU A 119 1.62 11.34 -3.05
C GLU A 119 2.75 10.55 -2.35
N LEU A 120 3.00 9.31 -2.75
CA LEU A 120 4.07 8.47 -2.20
C LEU A 120 5.47 9.03 -2.53
N ARG A 121 5.68 9.54 -3.75
CA ARG A 121 6.93 10.23 -4.12
C ARG A 121 7.17 11.44 -3.24
N ALA A 122 6.17 12.30 -3.07
CA ALA A 122 6.28 13.47 -2.21
C ALA A 122 6.51 13.08 -0.73
N TRP A 123 5.87 11.99 -0.28
CA TRP A 123 6.00 11.52 1.09
C TRP A 123 7.40 10.99 1.42
N PHE A 124 7.95 10.15 0.55
CA PHE A 124 9.28 9.53 0.74
C PHE A 124 10.44 10.37 0.21
N ALA A 125 10.17 11.55 -0.36
CA ALA A 125 11.21 12.51 -0.69
C ALA A 125 12.06 12.84 0.55
N PRO A 126 13.39 12.98 0.40
CA PRO A 126 14.25 13.53 1.44
C PRO A 126 13.72 14.89 1.91
N ALA A 127 13.86 15.16 3.20
CA ALA A 127 13.54 16.46 3.78
C ALA A 127 14.56 17.53 3.40
#